data_AF-A0A4U2ZF31-F1
#
_entry.id   AF-A0A4U2ZF31-F1
#
_cell.length_a   1.000
_cell.length_b   1.000
_cell.length_c   1.000
_cell.angle_alpha   90.00
_cell.angle_beta   90.00
_cell.angle_gamma   90.00
#
_symmetry.space_group_name_H-M   'P 1'
#
loop_
_entity.id
_entity.type
_entity.pdbx_description
1 polymer ?
#
loop_
_entity_poly.entity_id
_entity_poly.type
_entity_poly.pdbx_seq_one_letter_code
_entity_poly.pdbx_strand_id
1 'polypeptide(L)'
;MLWLIYEEYFNQNVRNTFFLKYLKWYVWVISVSLLALTVYFSIKFFFLPNGWFLLVSCVFAAGTGLYFGNEVEKSKLKNIGNKEDVFDHDMISIRTILNKRDINKIEQIELLINQINEEVSELKFSEKVLKPISKISTVLIIPIITILTKELLNYNDMGIYSVILVILLCLMVVGIFYMIKPLLEQILDTPYRKMRELKRVLEDVKMLDFLK
;
A
#
# COMPACT_ATOMS: atom_id res chain seq x y z
N MET A 1 8.32 -19.29 -19.84
CA MET A 1 9.39 -19.72 -18.90
C MET A 1 9.50 -18.77 -17.73
N LEU A 2 9.62 -17.46 -17.98
CA LEU A 2 9.59 -16.40 -16.95
C LEU A 2 8.41 -16.51 -15.98
N TRP A 3 7.18 -16.69 -16.49
CA TRP A 3 5.99 -16.87 -15.64
C TRP A 3 6.04 -18.11 -14.74
N LEU A 4 6.72 -19.19 -15.15
CA LEU A 4 6.88 -20.39 -14.32
C LEU A 4 7.88 -20.16 -13.19
N ILE A 5 8.98 -19.44 -13.47
CA ILE A 5 9.96 -19.03 -12.45
C ILE A 5 9.31 -18.05 -11.47
N TYR A 6 8.53 -17.10 -11.98
CA TYR A 6 7.74 -16.17 -11.18
C TYR A 6 6.78 -16.91 -10.24
N GLU A 7 6.00 -17.85 -10.78
CA GLU A 7 5.05 -18.62 -9.98
C GLU A 7 5.75 -19.49 -8.93
N GLU A 8 6.81 -20.20 -9.28
CA GLU A 8 7.59 -21.01 -8.33
C GLU A 8 8.25 -20.14 -7.25
N TYR A 9 8.83 -19.00 -7.61
CA TYR A 9 9.48 -18.09 -6.67
C TYR A 9 8.48 -17.50 -5.67
N PHE A 10 7.33 -16.98 -6.13
CA PHE A 10 6.33 -16.40 -5.24
C PHE A 10 5.46 -17.43 -4.49
N ASN A 11 5.33 -18.65 -5.00
CA ASN A 11 4.69 -19.76 -4.27
C ASN A 11 5.60 -20.36 -3.19
N GLN A 12 6.91 -20.20 -3.28
CA GLN A 12 7.84 -20.53 -2.20
C GLN A 12 7.96 -19.37 -1.19
N ASN A 13 7.87 -18.12 -1.64
CA ASN A 13 7.94 -16.91 -0.81
C ASN A 13 6.62 -16.51 -0.09
N VAL A 14 5.76 -17.48 0.28
CA VAL A 14 4.50 -17.25 1.03
C VAL A 14 4.72 -16.57 2.39
N ARG A 15 5.96 -16.49 2.85
CA ARG A 15 6.36 -15.94 4.15
C ARG A 15 6.08 -14.43 4.34
N ASN A 16 5.80 -13.68 3.26
CA ASN A 16 5.78 -12.21 3.32
C ASN A 16 4.43 -11.49 3.49
N THR A 17 3.30 -12.16 3.75
CA THR A 17 2.00 -11.44 3.72
C THR A 17 1.18 -11.38 5.01
N PHE A 18 1.54 -12.05 6.10
CA PHE A 18 0.73 -12.01 7.33
C PHE A 18 1.55 -11.87 8.62
N PHE A 19 2.35 -10.80 8.75
CA PHE A 19 3.10 -10.48 9.98
C PHE A 19 2.21 -10.29 11.21
N LEU A 20 0.98 -9.81 10.96
CA LEU A 20 -0.08 -9.64 11.95
C LEU A 20 -0.50 -10.95 12.63
N LYS A 21 -0.33 -12.09 11.95
CA LYS A 21 -0.71 -13.42 12.46
C LYS A 21 0.25 -13.91 13.57
N TYR A 22 1.48 -13.40 13.58
CA TYR A 22 2.51 -13.80 14.55
C TYR A 22 2.57 -12.88 15.78
N LEU A 23 1.77 -11.81 15.81
CA LEU A 23 1.63 -10.97 16.99
C LEU A 23 0.98 -11.79 18.12
N LYS A 24 1.59 -11.71 19.30
CA LYS A 24 1.04 -12.36 20.49
C LYS A 24 -0.30 -11.74 20.85
N TRP A 25 -1.23 -12.55 21.35
CA TRP A 25 -2.60 -12.16 21.64
C TRP A 25 -2.70 -10.91 22.54
N TYR A 26 -1.78 -10.75 23.51
CA TYR A 26 -1.80 -9.61 24.43
C TYR A 26 -1.56 -8.26 23.71
N VAL A 27 -0.82 -8.25 22.59
CA VAL A 27 -0.56 -7.02 21.83
C VAL A 27 -1.86 -6.51 21.22
N TRP A 28 -2.68 -7.43 20.69
CA TRP A 28 -4.01 -7.10 20.17
C TRP A 28 -4.92 -6.54 21.26
N VAL A 29 -4.92 -7.16 22.45
CA VAL A 29 -5.76 -6.68 23.58
C VAL A 29 -5.35 -5.27 24.02
N ILE A 30 -4.06 -4.98 24.12
CA ILE A 30 -3.55 -3.65 24.50
C ILE A 30 -3.82 -2.62 23.40
N SER A 31 -3.63 -2.97 22.12
CA SER A 31 -3.91 -2.04 21.03
C SER A 31 -5.41 -1.73 20.90
N VAL A 32 -6.29 -2.73 21.07
CA VAL A 32 -7.74 -2.52 21.04
C VAL A 32 -8.21 -1.67 22.22
N SER A 33 -7.65 -1.86 23.42
CA SER A 33 -8.03 -1.05 24.58
C SER A 33 -7.60 0.42 24.43
N LEU A 34 -6.41 0.68 23.89
CA LEU A 34 -5.95 2.05 23.59
C LEU A 34 -6.76 2.70 22.46
N LEU A 35 -7.16 1.93 21.44
CA LEU A 35 -8.06 2.40 20.39
C LEU A 35 -9.45 2.76 20.96
N ALA A 36 -10.00 1.93 21.85
CA ALA A 36 -11.27 2.20 22.51
C ALA A 36 -11.23 3.49 23.34
N LEU A 37 -10.12 3.76 24.03
CA LEU A 37 -9.90 5.03 24.73
C LEU A 37 -9.84 6.20 23.76
N THR A 38 -9.15 6.06 22.64
CA THR A 38 -9.06 7.10 21.59
C THR A 38 -10.45 7.45 21.05
N VAL A 39 -11.28 6.43 20.78
CA VAL A 39 -12.67 6.61 20.32
C VAL A 39 -13.51 7.26 21.40
N TYR A 40 -13.40 6.82 22.66
CA TYR A 40 -14.13 7.40 23.79
C TYR A 40 -13.84 8.89 23.96
N PHE A 41 -12.57 9.31 23.94
CA PHE A 41 -12.21 10.72 24.06
C PHE A 41 -12.62 11.55 22.85
N SER A 42 -12.60 10.97 21.66
CA SER A 42 -13.08 11.62 20.43
C SER A 42 -14.60 11.86 20.46
N ILE A 43 -15.37 10.88 20.96
CA ILE A 43 -16.82 11.04 21.18
C ILE A 43 -17.09 12.10 22.26
N LYS A 44 -16.34 12.08 23.36
CA LYS A 44 -16.48 13.09 24.42
C LYS A 44 -16.21 14.51 23.94
N PHE A 45 -15.23 14.71 23.05
CA PHE A 45 -14.98 16.00 22.40
C PHE A 45 -16.17 16.49 21.57
N PHE A 46 -16.88 15.58 20.88
CA PHE A 46 -18.05 15.94 20.07
C PHE A 46 -19.22 16.47 20.91
N PHE A 47 -19.44 15.90 22.11
CA PHE A 47 -20.51 16.33 23.01
C PHE A 47 -20.10 17.48 23.95
N LEU A 48 -18.82 17.58 24.27
CA LEU A 48 -18.25 18.59 25.16
C LEU A 48 -16.98 19.13 24.48
N PRO A 49 -17.07 20.26 23.74
CA PRO A 49 -15.96 20.80 22.96
C PRO A 49 -14.90 21.42 23.89
N ASN A 50 -14.18 20.56 24.60
CA ASN A 50 -13.04 20.88 25.44
C ASN A 50 -11.77 20.35 24.77
N GLY A 51 -10.83 21.25 24.45
CA GLY A 51 -9.59 20.93 23.75
C GLY A 51 -8.72 19.88 24.46
N TRP A 52 -8.86 19.72 25.79
CA TRP A 52 -8.16 18.67 26.54
C TRP A 52 -8.52 17.26 26.07
N PHE A 53 -9.78 17.00 25.71
CA PHE A 53 -10.19 15.67 25.22
C PHE A 53 -9.54 15.34 23.87
N LEU A 54 -9.35 16.35 23.01
CA LEU A 54 -8.68 16.19 21.73
C LEU A 54 -7.18 15.92 21.91
N LEU A 55 -6.51 16.64 22.83
CA LEU A 55 -5.11 16.37 23.18
C LEU A 55 -4.91 14.94 23.69
N VAL A 56 -5.76 14.50 24.62
CA VAL A 56 -5.69 13.15 25.20
C VAL A 56 -5.96 12.08 24.14
N SER A 57 -6.92 12.29 23.25
CA SER A 57 -7.18 11.41 22.10
C SER A 57 -5.94 11.27 21.20
N CYS A 58 -5.28 12.38 20.83
CA CYS A 58 -4.07 12.36 20.03
C CYS A 58 -2.91 11.60 20.71
N VAL A 59 -2.73 11.76 22.03
CA VAL A 59 -1.71 11.04 22.79
C VAL A 59 -1.96 9.53 22.79
N PHE A 60 -3.21 9.09 23.01
CA PHE A 60 -3.56 7.67 22.95
C PHE A 60 -3.44 7.10 21.52
N ALA A 61 -3.82 7.88 20.49
CA ALA A 61 -3.64 7.48 19.10
C ALA A 61 -2.16 7.28 18.74
N ALA A 62 -1.31 8.25 19.09
CA ALA A 62 0.13 8.18 18.88
C ALA A 62 0.77 7.01 19.66
N GLY A 63 0.38 6.84 20.93
CA GLY A 63 0.84 5.73 21.77
C GLY A 63 0.46 4.36 21.20
N THR A 64 -0.76 4.23 20.68
CA THR A 64 -1.22 3.00 20.01
C THR A 64 -0.37 2.68 18.78
N GLY A 65 -0.14 3.68 17.93
CA GLY A 65 0.66 3.53 16.71
C GLY A 65 2.11 3.15 17.01
N LEU A 66 2.74 3.81 17.98
CA LEU A 66 4.12 3.51 18.40
C LEU A 66 4.25 2.13 19.02
N TYR A 67 3.36 1.77 19.96
CA TYR A 67 3.39 0.46 20.62
C TYR A 67 3.18 -0.68 19.62
N PHE A 68 2.13 -0.58 18.80
CA PHE A 68 1.81 -1.60 17.82
C PHE A 68 2.90 -1.71 16.75
N GLY A 69 3.42 -0.58 16.25
CA GLY A 69 4.53 -0.54 15.30
C GLY A 69 5.77 -1.25 15.84
N ASN A 70 6.17 -0.94 17.07
CA ASN A 70 7.33 -1.57 17.70
C ASN A 70 7.16 -3.07 17.91
N GLU A 71 5.98 -3.55 18.34
CA GLU A 71 5.73 -4.98 18.52
C GLU A 71 5.63 -5.72 17.18
N VAL A 72 5.10 -5.08 16.14
CA VAL A 72 5.14 -5.60 14.77
C VAL A 72 6.57 -5.75 14.29
N GLU A 73 7.43 -4.75 14.50
CA GLU A 73 8.83 -4.79 14.08
C GLU A 73 9.62 -5.87 14.83
N LYS A 74 9.44 -5.98 16.15
CA LYS A 74 10.04 -7.08 16.95
C LYS A 74 9.58 -8.45 16.46
N SER A 75 8.28 -8.60 16.19
CA SER A 75 7.73 -9.86 15.67
C SER A 75 8.30 -10.20 14.29
N LYS A 76 8.49 -9.19 13.44
CA LYS A 76 9.11 -9.32 12.12
C LYS A 76 10.56 -9.84 12.24
N LEU A 77 11.38 -9.16 13.05
CA LEU A 77 12.79 -9.53 13.26
C LEU A 77 12.91 -10.96 13.82
N LYS A 78 12.06 -11.32 14.78
CA LYS A 78 12.12 -12.65 15.42
C LYS A 78 11.70 -13.79 14.50
N ASN A 79 10.70 -13.59 13.65
CA ASN A 79 10.09 -14.68 12.88
C ASN A 79 10.57 -14.77 11.43
N ILE A 80 11.17 -13.70 10.89
CA ILE A 80 11.65 -13.65 9.50
C ILE A 80 13.18 -13.62 9.46
N GLY A 81 13.82 -13.04 10.48
CA GLY A 81 15.26 -12.81 10.52
C GLY A 81 15.62 -11.36 10.21
N ASN A 82 16.92 -11.08 10.21
CA ASN A 82 17.47 -9.81 9.74
C ASN A 82 17.31 -9.67 8.22
N LYS A 83 17.53 -8.46 7.70
CA LYS A 83 17.50 -8.21 6.23
C LYS A 83 18.47 -9.13 5.47
N GLU A 84 19.58 -9.50 6.10
CA GLU A 84 20.56 -10.45 5.57
C GLU A 84 19.99 -11.87 5.46
N ASP A 85 19.27 -12.37 6.48
CA ASP A 85 18.64 -13.69 6.43
C ASP A 85 17.58 -13.79 5.32
N VAL A 86 16.85 -12.69 5.08
CA VAL A 86 15.89 -12.60 3.98
C VAL A 86 16.60 -12.65 2.64
N PHE A 87 17.69 -11.88 2.50
CA PHE A 87 18.49 -11.86 1.29
C PHE A 87 19.09 -13.25 0.99
N ASP A 88 19.67 -13.92 1.99
CA ASP A 88 20.23 -15.26 1.84
C ASP A 88 19.15 -16.28 1.45
N HIS A 89 17.96 -16.18 2.05
CA HIS A 89 16.83 -17.03 1.69
C HIS A 89 16.36 -16.81 0.26
N ASP A 90 16.21 -15.56 -0.16
CA ASP A 90 15.82 -15.21 -1.52
C ASP A 90 16.85 -15.71 -2.53
N MET A 91 18.13 -15.57 -2.21
CA MET A 91 19.25 -16.04 -3.02
C MET A 91 19.30 -17.56 -3.16
N ILE A 92 19.10 -18.30 -2.07
CA ILE A 92 19.04 -19.77 -2.11
C ILE A 92 17.83 -20.22 -2.94
N SER A 93 16.68 -19.58 -2.74
CA SER A 93 15.43 -19.93 -3.42
C SER A 93 15.54 -19.71 -4.93
N ILE A 94 16.03 -18.55 -5.36
CA ILE A 94 16.18 -18.27 -6.79
C ILE A 94 17.22 -19.18 -7.44
N ARG A 95 18.36 -19.44 -6.78
CA ARG A 95 19.39 -20.38 -7.29
C ARG A 95 18.84 -21.79 -7.45
N THR A 96 18.05 -22.25 -6.49
CA THR A 96 17.41 -23.57 -6.55
C THR A 96 16.45 -23.66 -7.74
N ILE A 97 15.67 -22.60 -7.98
CA ILE A 97 14.73 -22.55 -9.13
C ILE A 97 15.49 -22.50 -10.45
N LEU A 98 16.54 -21.68 -10.55
CA LEU A 98 17.37 -21.57 -11.76
C LEU A 98 18.05 -22.92 -12.08
N ASN A 99 18.64 -23.56 -11.08
CA ASN A 99 19.28 -24.88 -11.24
C ASN A 99 18.27 -25.96 -11.63
N LYS A 100 17.06 -25.97 -11.05
CA LYS A 100 15.99 -26.92 -11.41
C LYS A 100 15.54 -26.78 -12.88
N ARG A 101 15.75 -25.61 -13.47
CA ARG A 101 15.38 -25.29 -14.85
C ARG A 101 16.58 -25.26 -15.81
N ASP A 102 17.74 -25.77 -15.36
CA ASP A 102 18.99 -25.79 -16.11
C ASP A 102 19.44 -24.39 -16.63
N ILE A 103 19.15 -23.35 -15.86
CA ILE A 103 19.60 -21.97 -16.15
C ILE A 103 20.94 -21.75 -15.44
N ASN A 104 22.02 -22.07 -16.16
CA ASN A 104 23.38 -22.06 -15.61
C ASN A 104 24.29 -21.04 -16.30
N LYS A 105 23.78 -20.29 -17.28
CA LYS A 105 24.57 -19.32 -18.05
C LYS A 105 24.09 -17.89 -17.84
N ILE A 106 25.04 -16.95 -17.86
CA ILE A 106 24.75 -15.51 -17.69
C ILE A 106 23.80 -15.00 -18.78
N GLU A 107 23.93 -15.46 -20.03
CA GLU A 107 23.09 -14.99 -21.13
C GLU A 107 21.63 -15.40 -20.94
N GLN A 108 21.38 -16.55 -20.30
CA GLN A 108 20.02 -17.01 -19.99
C GLN A 108 19.37 -16.14 -18.90
N ILE A 109 20.15 -15.69 -17.91
CA ILE A 109 19.69 -14.77 -16.87
C ILE A 109 19.42 -13.39 -17.48
N GLU A 110 20.28 -12.90 -18.37
CA GLU A 110 20.05 -11.64 -19.09
C GLU A 110 18.78 -11.69 -19.96
N LEU A 111 18.54 -12.80 -20.65
CA LEU A 111 17.31 -13.02 -21.41
C LEU A 111 16.07 -12.94 -20.51
N LEU A 112 16.12 -13.53 -19.30
CA LEU A 112 15.02 -13.42 -18.34
C LEU A 112 14.81 -11.99 -17.86
N ILE A 113 15.89 -11.26 -17.54
CA ILE A 113 15.80 -9.85 -17.12
C ILE A 113 15.21 -8.98 -18.24
N ASN A 114 15.58 -9.23 -19.50
CA ASN A 114 15.06 -8.49 -20.65
C ASN A 114 13.58 -8.79 -20.87
N GLN A 115 13.15 -10.05 -20.79
CA GLN A 115 11.73 -10.40 -20.83
C GLN A 115 10.94 -9.75 -19.69
N ILE A 116 11.52 -9.65 -18.48
CA ILE A 116 10.90 -8.91 -17.37
C ILE A 116 10.76 -7.42 -17.73
N ASN A 117 11.78 -6.79 -18.32
CA ASN A 117 11.72 -5.37 -18.69
C ASN A 117 10.63 -5.07 -19.71
N GLU A 118 10.44 -5.96 -20.68
CA GLU A 118 9.38 -5.85 -21.69
C GLU A 118 7.99 -5.95 -21.03
N GLU A 119 7.77 -6.96 -20.19
CA GLU A 119 6.45 -7.23 -19.59
C GLU A 119 6.10 -6.29 -18.41
N VAL A 120 7.07 -5.81 -17.63
CA VAL A 120 6.84 -5.00 -16.42
C VAL A 120 6.07 -3.71 -16.71
N SER A 121 6.33 -3.07 -17.84
CA SER A 121 5.63 -1.84 -18.22
C SER A 121 4.13 -2.08 -18.46
N GLU A 122 3.76 -3.27 -18.94
CA GLU A 122 2.38 -3.61 -19.26
C GLU A 122 1.57 -3.97 -18.01
N LEU A 123 2.24 -4.46 -16.96
CA LEU A 123 1.66 -4.93 -15.70
C LEU A 123 1.21 -3.80 -14.76
N LYS A 124 1.55 -2.53 -15.04
CA LYS A 124 1.12 -1.36 -14.24
C LYS A 124 -0.33 -0.98 -14.55
N PHE A 125 -1.26 -1.82 -14.11
CA PHE A 125 -2.68 -1.72 -14.43
C PHE A 125 -3.37 -0.53 -13.76
N SER A 126 -2.89 -0.10 -12.58
CA SER A 126 -3.44 1.05 -11.87
C SER A 126 -3.40 2.34 -12.69
N GLU A 127 -2.33 2.59 -13.44
CA GLU A 127 -2.22 3.77 -14.31
C GLU A 127 -3.20 3.72 -15.47
N LYS A 128 -3.43 2.53 -16.04
CA LYS A 128 -4.37 2.34 -17.14
C LYS A 128 -5.82 2.56 -16.69
N VAL A 129 -6.16 2.25 -15.45
CA VAL A 129 -7.52 2.37 -14.89
C VAL A 129 -7.77 3.74 -14.24
N LEU A 130 -6.83 4.24 -13.42
CA LEU A 130 -7.03 5.46 -12.64
C LEU A 130 -6.91 6.74 -13.47
N LYS A 131 -6.09 6.74 -14.53
CA LYS A 131 -5.87 7.90 -15.40
C LYS A 131 -7.11 8.32 -16.20
N PRO A 132 -7.90 7.41 -16.81
CA PRO A 132 -9.16 7.80 -17.43
C PRO A 132 -10.21 8.21 -16.39
N ILE A 133 -10.27 7.55 -15.23
CA ILE A 133 -11.20 7.91 -14.15
C ILE A 133 -10.94 9.33 -13.65
N SER A 134 -9.68 9.69 -13.38
CA SER A 134 -9.33 11.04 -12.93
C SER A 134 -9.56 12.10 -14.01
N LYS A 135 -9.35 11.75 -15.29
CA LYS A 135 -9.63 12.66 -16.41
C LYS A 135 -11.12 12.91 -16.57
N ILE A 136 -11.94 11.85 -16.54
CA ILE A 136 -13.41 11.93 -16.64
C ILE A 136 -13.98 12.69 -15.45
N SER A 137 -13.50 12.39 -14.23
CA SER A 137 -13.93 13.07 -13.02
C SER A 137 -13.63 14.56 -13.12
N THR A 138 -12.43 14.95 -13.53
CA THR A 138 -12.06 16.39 -13.63
C THR A 138 -12.88 17.12 -14.70
N VAL A 139 -13.11 16.48 -15.85
CA VAL A 139 -13.84 17.09 -16.98
C VAL A 139 -15.34 17.21 -16.71
N LEU A 140 -15.97 16.29 -15.97
CA LEU A 140 -17.41 16.32 -15.70
C LEU A 140 -17.75 17.02 -14.39
N ILE A 141 -16.97 16.80 -13.33
CA ILE A 141 -17.29 17.31 -11.99
C ILE A 141 -17.12 18.83 -11.93
N ILE A 142 -16.09 19.39 -12.56
CA ILE A 142 -15.85 20.85 -12.52
C ILE A 142 -17.00 21.64 -13.16
N PRO A 143 -17.49 21.32 -14.38
CA PRO A 143 -18.66 22.00 -14.96
C PRO A 143 -19.93 21.81 -14.13
N ILE A 144 -20.19 20.61 -13.60
CA ILE A 144 -21.38 20.33 -12.79
C ILE A 144 -21.37 21.15 -11.50
N ILE A 145 -20.24 21.22 -10.80
CA ILE A 145 -20.08 22.07 -9.60
C ILE A 145 -20.28 23.54 -9.96
N THR A 146 -19.74 24.00 -11.09
CA THR A 146 -19.85 25.40 -11.53
C THR A 146 -21.30 25.77 -11.85
N ILE A 147 -22.06 24.87 -12.48
CA ILE A 147 -23.49 25.08 -12.78
C ILE A 147 -24.31 25.05 -11.48
N LEU A 148 -24.08 24.07 -10.60
CA LEU A 148 -24.78 23.96 -9.33
C LEU A 148 -24.52 25.15 -8.41
N THR A 149 -23.28 25.63 -8.32
CA THR A 149 -22.96 26.81 -7.51
C THR A 149 -23.62 28.06 -8.07
N LYS A 150 -23.65 28.25 -9.41
CA LYS A 150 -24.35 29.36 -10.05
C LYS A 150 -25.86 29.36 -9.80
N GLU A 151 -26.51 28.20 -9.93
CA GLU A 151 -27.95 28.07 -9.66
C GLU A 151 -28.28 28.28 -8.16
N LEU A 152 -27.44 27.77 -7.25
CA LEU A 152 -27.64 27.92 -5.80
C LEU A 152 -27.43 29.35 -5.29
N LEU A 153 -26.54 30.12 -5.93
CA LEU A 153 -26.33 31.54 -5.64
C LEU A 153 -27.52 32.43 -6.05
N ASN A 154 -28.29 32.00 -7.07
CA ASN A 154 -29.42 32.78 -7.57
C ASN A 154 -30.74 32.54 -6.81
N TYR A 155 -30.85 31.47 -6.02
CA TYR A 155 -32.14 31.01 -5.49
C TYR A 155 -32.44 31.41 -4.03
N ASN A 156 -31.50 31.97 -3.24
CA ASN A 156 -31.77 32.38 -1.85
C ASN A 156 -30.63 33.18 -1.15
N ASP A 157 -30.97 33.94 -0.10
CA ASP A 157 -30.02 34.59 0.85
C ASP A 157 -29.13 33.58 1.61
N MET A 158 -29.52 32.30 1.66
CA MET A 158 -28.69 31.19 2.17
C MET A 158 -27.79 30.55 1.10
N GLY A 159 -27.77 31.08 -0.13
CA GLY A 159 -27.00 30.53 -1.26
C GLY A 159 -25.51 30.34 -0.95
N ILE A 160 -24.94 31.21 -0.11
CA ILE A 160 -23.56 31.12 0.35
C ILE A 160 -23.32 29.83 1.16
N TYR A 161 -24.23 29.47 2.07
CA TYR A 161 -24.12 28.24 2.88
C TYR A 161 -24.26 26.98 2.00
N SER A 162 -25.16 27.00 1.03
CA SER A 162 -25.34 25.91 0.08
C SER A 162 -24.09 25.69 -0.80
N VAL A 163 -23.46 26.78 -1.26
CA VAL A 163 -22.20 26.72 -2.03
C VAL A 163 -21.06 26.14 -1.17
N ILE A 164 -20.92 26.59 0.08
CA ILE A 164 -19.91 26.07 1.02
C ILE A 164 -20.11 24.56 1.24
N LEU A 165 -21.37 24.10 1.37
CA LEU A 165 -21.69 22.70 1.59
C LEU A 165 -21.34 21.83 0.35
N VAL A 166 -21.59 22.34 -0.85
CA VAL A 166 -21.17 21.68 -2.11
C VAL A 166 -19.64 21.58 -2.20
N ILE A 167 -18.91 22.64 -1.85
CA ILE A 167 -17.44 22.64 -1.83
C ILE A 167 -16.91 21.61 -0.81
N LEU A 168 -17.47 21.58 0.39
CA LEU A 168 -17.11 20.60 1.43
C LEU A 168 -17.37 19.16 0.98
N LEU A 169 -18.48 18.90 0.30
CA LEU A 169 -18.82 17.59 -0.25
C LEU A 169 -17.81 17.18 -1.34
N CYS A 170 -17.39 18.12 -2.19
CA CYS A 170 -16.35 17.87 -3.20
C CYS A 170 -14.99 17.56 -2.55
N LEU A 171 -14.60 18.32 -1.52
CA LEU A 171 -13.37 18.07 -0.76
C LEU A 171 -13.40 16.70 -0.07
N MET A 172 -14.55 16.30 0.47
CA MET A 172 -14.75 14.98 1.06
C MET A 172 -14.58 13.86 0.03
N VAL A 173 -15.19 13.98 -1.16
CA VAL A 173 -15.05 13.01 -2.26
C VAL A 173 -13.60 12.90 -2.72
N VAL A 174 -12.90 14.03 -2.85
CA VAL A 174 -11.46 14.05 -3.19
C VAL A 174 -10.63 13.38 -2.10
N GLY A 175 -10.90 13.66 -0.83
CA GLY A 175 -10.23 13.04 0.31
C GLY A 175 -10.39 11.51 0.33
N ILE A 176 -11.62 11.03 0.10
CA ILE A 176 -11.91 9.60 -0.02
C ILE A 176 -11.15 8.98 -1.21
N PHE A 177 -11.14 9.66 -2.36
CA PHE A 177 -10.41 9.18 -3.54
C PHE A 177 -8.90 9.03 -3.27
N TYR A 178 -8.27 10.02 -2.64
CA TYR A 178 -6.85 9.94 -2.28
C TYR A 178 -6.55 8.86 -1.23
N MET A 179 -7.51 8.52 -0.39
CA MET A 179 -7.38 7.43 0.59
C MET A 179 -7.54 6.05 -0.07
N ILE A 180 -8.44 5.90 -1.04
CA ILE A 180 -8.71 4.63 -1.73
C ILE A 180 -7.65 4.33 -2.81
N LYS A 181 -7.16 5.36 -3.50
CA LYS A 181 -6.15 5.24 -4.55
C LYS A 181 -4.95 4.35 -4.17
N PRO A 182 -4.24 4.56 -3.04
CA PRO A 182 -3.11 3.71 -2.67
C PRO A 182 -3.50 2.26 -2.39
N LEU A 183 -4.70 2.01 -1.88
CA LEU A 183 -5.22 0.65 -1.67
C LEU A 183 -5.49 -0.05 -3.00
N LEU A 184 -6.09 0.67 -3.96
CA LEU A 184 -6.30 0.16 -5.32
C LEU A 184 -4.97 -0.10 -6.04
N GLU A 185 -4.00 0.81 -5.95
CA GLU A 185 -2.66 0.61 -6.50
C GLU A 185 -1.98 -0.63 -5.89
N GLN A 186 -2.11 -0.82 -4.57
CA GLN A 186 -1.54 -1.98 -3.90
C GLN A 186 -2.13 -3.30 -4.41
N ILE A 187 -3.44 -3.36 -4.65
CA ILE A 187 -4.11 -4.57 -5.16
C ILE A 187 -3.80 -4.78 -6.64
N LEU A 188 -4.02 -3.76 -7.48
CA LEU A 188 -3.92 -3.85 -8.94
C LEU A 188 -2.47 -4.01 -9.42
N ASP A 189 -1.51 -3.37 -8.76
CA ASP A 189 -0.09 -3.44 -9.13
C ASP A 189 0.68 -4.50 -8.32
N THR A 190 -0.01 -5.43 -7.65
CA THR A 190 0.65 -6.57 -6.99
C THR A 190 1.54 -7.35 -7.97
N PRO A 191 1.10 -7.72 -9.19
CA PRO A 191 1.94 -8.43 -10.16
C PRO A 191 3.14 -7.61 -10.60
N TYR A 192 2.94 -6.30 -10.83
CA TYR A 192 4.01 -5.35 -11.18
C TYR A 192 5.10 -5.30 -10.11
N ARG A 193 4.71 -5.19 -8.82
CA ARG A 193 5.66 -5.13 -7.69
C ARG A 193 6.45 -6.42 -7.56
N LYS A 194 5.76 -7.57 -7.65
CA LYS A 194 6.37 -8.89 -7.60
C LYS A 194 7.35 -9.12 -8.76
N MET A 195 6.97 -8.75 -9.97
CA MET A 195 7.85 -8.91 -11.14
C MET A 195 9.11 -8.03 -11.03
N ARG A 196 8.98 -6.82 -10.47
CA ARG A 196 10.11 -5.93 -10.19
C ARG A 196 11.03 -6.46 -9.08
N GLU A 197 10.48 -7.13 -8.08
CA GLU A 197 11.23 -7.80 -7.02
C GLU A 197 12.04 -8.97 -7.60
N LEU A 198 11.41 -9.84 -8.39
CA LEU A 198 12.08 -10.94 -9.09
C LEU A 198 13.22 -10.43 -9.98
N LYS A 199 13.01 -9.31 -10.70
CA LYS A 199 14.06 -8.68 -11.51
C LYS A 199 15.31 -8.36 -10.68
N ARG A 200 15.13 -7.70 -9.53
CA ARG A 200 16.25 -7.29 -8.66
C ARG A 200 17.02 -8.50 -8.17
N VAL A 201 16.31 -9.55 -7.73
CA VAL A 201 16.94 -10.78 -7.26
C VAL A 201 17.72 -11.49 -8.38
N LEU A 202 17.22 -11.48 -9.62
CA LEU A 202 17.98 -11.99 -10.77
C LEU A 202 19.20 -11.12 -11.13
N GLU A 203 19.10 -9.81 -10.98
CA GLU A 203 20.25 -8.89 -11.13
C GLU A 203 21.32 -9.18 -10.07
N ASP A 204 20.91 -9.43 -8.82
CA ASP A 204 21.81 -9.79 -7.71
C ASP A 204 22.50 -11.13 -7.96
N VAL A 205 21.78 -12.16 -8.46
CA VAL A 205 22.36 -13.43 -8.90
C VAL A 205 23.42 -13.22 -9.98
N LYS A 206 23.09 -12.43 -11.01
CA LYS A 206 24.02 -12.13 -12.11
C LYS A 206 25.33 -11.51 -11.59
N MET A 207 25.22 -10.56 -10.66
CA MET A 207 26.38 -9.89 -10.07
C MET A 207 27.23 -10.84 -9.22
N LEU A 208 26.61 -11.68 -8.39
CA LEU A 208 27.34 -12.51 -7.41
C LEU A 208 27.94 -13.79 -8.02
N ASP A 209 27.26 -14.41 -8.99
CA ASP A 209 27.64 -15.73 -9.49
C ASP A 209 28.42 -15.69 -10.81
N PHE A 210 28.29 -14.62 -11.61
CA PHE A 210 28.83 -14.59 -12.98
C PHE A 210 29.79 -13.44 -13.28
N LEU A 211 29.87 -12.42 -12.44
CA LEU A 211 30.78 -11.27 -12.61
C LEU A 211 32.02 -11.33 -11.69
N LYS A 212 32.42 -12.54 -11.26
CA LYS A 212 33.66 -12.79 -10.51
C LYS A 212 34.91 -12.56 -11.34
#